data_AF-A0A530BP74-F1
#
_entry.id   AF-A0A530BP74-F1
#
_cell.length_a   1.000
_cell.length_b   1.000
_cell.length_c   1.000
_cell.angle_alpha   90.00
_cell.angle_beta   90.00
_cell.angle_gamma   90.00
#
_symmetry.space_group_name_H-M   'P 1'
#
loop_
_entity.id
_entity.type
_entity.pdbx_description
1 polymer ?
#
loop_
_entity_poly.entity_id
_entity_poly.type
_entity_poly.pdbx_seq_one_letter_code
_entity_poly.pdbx_strand_id
1 'polypeptide(L)'
;TTVSAFWIIALNSWMQTPAGFETRDGKAHAVDWWAIVFNPSMPYRLVHMLLASGLTVSFLIAGLSALRYLTGDRSESMWKALRTGVFTAAILIPVQI
;
A
#
# COMPACT_ATOMS: atom_id res chain seq x y z
N THR A 1 -9.93 -2.05 1.97
CA THR A 1 -9.80 -1.06 0.87
C THR A 1 -9.15 0.21 1.45
N THR A 2 -8.94 1.33 0.77
CA THR A 2 -7.96 2.37 1.23
C THR A 2 -8.20 2.99 2.61
N VAL A 3 -9.45 3.14 3.05
CA VAL A 3 -9.77 3.70 4.39
C VAL A 3 -9.29 2.80 5.52
N SER A 4 -9.35 1.47 5.35
CA SER A 4 -8.83 0.53 6.33
C SER A 4 -7.30 0.58 6.39
N ALA A 5 -6.64 0.70 5.24
CA ALA A 5 -5.19 0.88 5.16
C ALA A 5 -4.74 2.18 5.85
N PHE A 6 -5.49 3.27 5.67
CA PHE A 6 -5.21 4.55 6.33
C PHE A 6 -5.11 4.38 7.86
N TRP A 7 -6.12 3.80 8.50
CA TRP A 7 -6.16 3.72 9.97
C TRP A 7 -5.10 2.79 10.54
N ILE A 8 -4.86 1.64 9.91
CA ILE A 8 -3.83 0.72 10.41
C ILE A 8 -2.43 1.29 10.21
N ILE A 9 -2.18 2.02 9.12
CA ILE A 9 -0.90 2.67 8.88
C ILE A 9 -0.72 3.90 9.77
N ALA A 10 -1.77 4.66 10.09
CA ALA A 10 -1.70 5.74 11.07
C ALA A 10 -1.20 5.23 12.42
N LEU A 11 -1.81 4.14 12.93
CA LEU A 11 -1.38 3.49 14.18
C LEU A 11 0.05 2.93 14.07
N ASN A 12 0.36 2.18 13.01
CA ASN A 12 1.67 1.55 12.86
C ASN A 12 2.80 2.60 12.70
N SER A 13 2.52 3.72 12.04
CA SER A 13 3.45 4.84 11.91
C SER A 13 3.67 5.54 13.25
N TRP A 14 2.60 5.74 14.03
CA TRP A 14 2.72 6.31 15.37
C TRP A 14 3.57 5.44 16.31
N MET A 15 3.44 4.12 16.25
CA MET A 15 4.30 3.20 17.02
C MET A 15 5.80 3.35 16.69
N GLN A 16 6.15 3.86 15.51
CA GLN A 16 7.51 4.00 15.01
C GLN A 16 8.06 5.42 15.22
N THR A 17 7.21 6.43 15.04
CA THR A 17 7.50 7.83 15.33
C THR A 17 6.39 8.45 16.18
N PRO A 18 6.39 8.18 17.51
CA PRO A 18 5.36 8.69 18.41
C PRO A 18 5.36 10.22 18.48
N ALA A 19 4.18 10.83 18.36
CA ALA A 19 3.97 12.27 18.47
C ALA A 19 2.59 12.56 19.09
N GLY A 20 2.37 13.78 19.60
CA GLY A 20 1.07 14.21 20.12
C GLY A 20 0.59 13.47 21.37
N PHE A 21 1.51 12.89 22.17
CA PHE A 21 1.17 12.19 23.41
C PHE A 21 2.09 12.61 24.56
N GLU A 22 1.63 12.37 25.79
CA GLU A 22 2.42 12.45 27.02
C GLU A 22 2.36 11.12 27.76
N THR A 23 3.36 10.84 28.60
CA THR A 23 3.35 9.64 29.44
C THR A 23 2.87 9.99 30.85
N ARG A 24 1.79 9.37 31.31
CA ARG A 24 1.29 9.45 32.70
C ARG A 24 1.24 8.05 33.28
N ASP A 25 1.92 7.81 34.40
CA ASP A 25 1.98 6.50 35.06
C ASP A 25 2.40 5.35 34.13
N GLY A 26 3.34 5.61 33.24
CA GLY A 26 3.81 4.63 32.23
C GLY A 26 2.83 4.35 31.09
N LYS A 27 1.72 5.08 30.99
CA LYS A 27 0.73 4.97 29.91
C LYS A 27 0.80 6.19 29.00
N ALA A 28 0.65 5.96 27.69
CA ALA A 28 0.53 7.04 26.72
C ALA A 28 -0.88 7.65 26.75
N HIS A 29 -0.96 8.97 26.93
CA HIS A 29 -2.18 9.75 26.86
C HIS A 29 -2.10 10.74 25.70
N ALA A 30 -3.14 10.79 24.88
CA ALA A 30 -3.21 11.69 23.74
C ALA A 30 -3.36 13.15 24.19
N VAL A 31 -2.49 14.03 23.68
CA VAL A 31 -2.56 15.49 23.87
C VAL A 31 -2.90 16.22 22.58
N ASP A 32 -2.57 15.65 21.41
CA ASP A 32 -2.91 16.18 20.10
C ASP A 32 -3.19 15.03 19.11
N TRP A 33 -4.46 14.85 18.76
CA TRP A 33 -4.89 13.81 17.82
C TRP A 33 -4.41 14.03 16.39
N TRP A 34 -4.25 15.28 15.94
CA TRP A 34 -3.74 15.56 14.60
C TRP A 34 -2.27 15.15 14.51
N ALA A 35 -1.48 15.48 15.53
CA ALA A 35 -0.08 15.05 15.60
C ALA A 35 0.07 13.53 15.74
N ILE A 36 -0.86 12.84 16.41
CA ILE A 36 -0.88 11.36 16.49
C ILE A 36 -1.15 10.74 15.11
N VAL A 37 -2.24 11.16 14.46
CA VAL A 37 -2.68 10.57 13.18
C VAL A 37 -1.70 10.91 12.07
N PHE A 38 -1.26 12.16 11.97
CA PHE A 38 -0.35 12.67 10.94
C PHE A 38 1.06 12.86 11.50
N ASN A 39 1.55 11.87 12.24
CA ASN A 39 2.94 11.84 12.70
C ASN A 39 3.93 11.85 11.51
N PRO A 40 5.19 12.25 11.71
CA PRO A 40 6.13 12.51 10.62
C PRO A 40 6.32 11.36 9.62
N SER A 41 6.23 10.10 10.07
CA SER A 41 6.42 8.95 9.19
C SER A 41 5.15 8.48 8.47
N MET A 42 3.95 8.93 8.89
CA MET A 42 2.68 8.43 8.37
C MET A 42 2.47 8.68 6.87
N PRO A 43 2.64 9.90 6.34
CA PRO A 43 2.36 10.16 4.92
C PRO A 43 3.22 9.31 3.99
N TYR A 44 4.51 9.20 4.29
CA TYR A 44 5.45 8.38 3.53
C TYR A 44 5.07 6.89 3.58
N ARG A 45 4.81 6.36 4.78
CA ARG A 45 4.44 4.94 4.98
C ARG A 45 3.11 4.59 4.31
N LEU A 46 2.14 5.52 4.32
CA LEU A 46 0.87 5.33 3.64
C LEU A 46 1.06 5.24 2.12
N VAL A 47 1.76 6.20 1.53
CA VAL A 47 2.05 6.20 0.08
C VAL A 47 2.79 4.92 -0.32
N HIS A 48 3.86 4.58 0.40
CA HIS A 48 4.64 3.36 0.18
C HIS A 48 3.77 2.08 0.22
N MET A 49 2.90 1.95 1.22
CA MET A 49 2.07 0.75 1.36
C MET A 49 0.96 0.67 0.32
N LEU A 50 0.37 1.80 -0.08
CA LEU A 50 -0.64 1.81 -1.14
C LEU A 50 -0.03 1.43 -2.49
N LEU A 51 1.11 2.01 -2.84
CA LEU A 51 1.86 1.66 -4.04
C LEU A 51 2.32 0.19 -4.02
N ALA A 52 2.87 -0.31 -2.91
CA ALA A 52 3.23 -1.72 -2.74
C ALA A 52 2.03 -2.66 -2.92
N SER A 53 0.85 -2.29 -2.39
CA SER A 53 -0.37 -3.08 -2.57
C SER A 53 -0.83 -3.12 -4.03
N GLY A 54 -0.74 -1.98 -4.74
CA GLY A 54 -1.03 -1.88 -6.17
C GLY A 54 -0.08 -2.71 -7.01
N LEU A 55 1.22 -2.70 -6.69
CA LEU A 55 2.24 -3.55 -7.32
C LEU A 55 1.93 -5.03 -7.11
N THR A 56 1.58 -5.41 -5.89
CA THR A 56 1.23 -6.80 -5.55
C THR A 56 0.11 -7.32 -6.45
N VAL A 57 -0.98 -6.56 -6.58
CA VAL A 57 -2.12 -6.95 -7.43
C VAL A 57 -1.74 -6.91 -8.92
N SER A 58 -0.94 -5.93 -9.35
CA SER A 58 -0.49 -5.82 -10.74
C SER A 58 0.30 -7.06 -11.18
N PHE A 59 1.24 -7.51 -10.34
CA PHE A 59 2.02 -8.72 -10.60
C PHE A 59 1.20 -10.00 -10.48
N LEU A 60 0.24 -10.07 -9.56
CA LEU A 60 -0.69 -11.19 -9.47
C LEU A 60 -1.50 -11.34 -10.77
N ILE A 61 -2.09 -10.24 -11.27
CA ILE A 61 -2.86 -10.25 -12.52
C ILE A 61 -1.97 -10.61 -13.70
N ALA A 62 -0.79 -10.00 -13.82
CA ALA A 62 0.15 -10.29 -14.90
C ALA A 62 0.59 -11.75 -14.88
N GLY A 63 0.98 -12.29 -13.71
CA GLY A 63 1.42 -13.66 -13.55
C GLY A 63 0.35 -14.69 -13.89
N LEU A 64 -0.87 -14.53 -13.38
CA LEU A 64 -1.99 -15.44 -13.69
C LEU A 64 -2.40 -15.35 -15.16
N SER A 65 -2.43 -14.16 -15.74
CA SER A 65 -2.76 -13.98 -17.16
C SER A 65 -1.70 -14.61 -18.07
N ALA A 66 -0.42 -14.44 -17.73
CA ALA A 66 0.68 -15.08 -18.46
C ALA A 66 0.63 -16.61 -18.36
N LEU A 67 0.36 -17.15 -17.17
CA LEU A 67 0.21 -18.60 -16.97
C LEU A 67 -0.93 -19.15 -17.84
N ARG A 68 -2.11 -18.52 -17.80
CA ARG A 68 -3.26 -18.94 -18.63
C ARG A 68 -2.94 -18.90 -20.12
N TYR A 69 -2.26 -17.84 -20.56
CA TYR A 69 -1.83 -17.69 -21.95
C TYR A 69 -0.88 -18.81 -22.40
N LEU A 70 0.05 -19.22 -21.53
CA LEU A 70 0.95 -20.35 -21.77
C LEU A 70 0.22 -21.69 -21.79
N THR A 71 -0.85 -21.86 -21.01
CA THR A 71 -1.70 -23.06 -21.03
C THR A 71 -2.69 -23.13 -22.20
N GLY A 72 -2.60 -22.19 -23.16
CA GLY A 72 -3.36 -22.24 -24.41
C GLY A 72 -4.56 -21.29 -24.49
N ASP A 73 -4.88 -20.54 -23.43
CA ASP A 73 -5.94 -19.53 -23.47
C ASP A 73 -5.42 -18.25 -24.16
N ARG A 74 -5.67 -18.17 -25.46
CA ARG A 74 -5.28 -17.03 -26.31
C ARG A 74 -6.39 -15.98 -26.46
N SER A 75 -7.33 -15.92 -25.53
CA SER A 75 -8.41 -14.94 -25.57
C SER A 75 -7.88 -13.50 -25.47
N GLU A 76 -8.57 -12.60 -26.16
CA GLU A 76 -8.23 -11.17 -26.14
C GLU A 76 -8.35 -10.57 -24.73
N SER A 77 -9.25 -11.09 -23.91
CA SER A 77 -9.41 -10.69 -22.51
C SER A 77 -8.19 -11.02 -21.66
N MET A 78 -7.55 -12.19 -21.84
CA MET A 78 -6.30 -12.51 -21.15
C MET A 78 -5.16 -11.59 -21.58
N TRP A 79 -5.07 -11.26 -22.88
CA TRP A 79 -4.06 -10.32 -23.38
C TRP A 79 -4.24 -8.92 -22.78
N LYS A 80 -5.48 -8.43 -22.70
CA LYS A 80 -5.82 -7.16 -22.04
C LYS A 80 -5.45 -7.18 -20.56
N ALA A 81 -5.78 -8.25 -19.83
CA ALA A 81 -5.44 -8.39 -18.42
C ALA A 81 -3.93 -8.37 -18.17
N LEU A 82 -3.17 -9.14 -18.96
CA LEU A 82 -1.70 -9.16 -18.91
C LEU A 82 -1.12 -7.77 -19.16
N ARG A 83 -1.56 -7.09 -20.23
CA ARG A 83 -1.08 -5.75 -20.59
C ARG A 83 -1.37 -4.73 -19.49
N THR A 84 -2.57 -4.76 -18.91
CA THR A 84 -2.95 -3.86 -17.81
C THR A 84 -2.08 -4.09 -16.58
N GLY A 85 -1.83 -5.35 -16.19
CA GLY A 85 -0.97 -5.67 -15.05
C GLY A 85 0.47 -5.20 -15.26
N VAL A 86 1.06 -5.51 -16.41
CA VAL A 86 2.45 -5.12 -16.74
C VAL A 86 2.58 -3.60 -16.84
N PHE A 87 1.65 -2.91 -17.49
CA PHE A 87 1.70 -1.46 -17.65
C PHE A 87 1.54 -0.73 -16.31
N THR A 88 0.61 -1.20 -15.47
CA THR A 88 0.43 -0.64 -14.13
C THR A 88 1.69 -0.83 -13.29
N ALA A 89 2.30 -2.02 -13.31
CA ALA A 89 3.56 -2.28 -12.62
C ALA A 89 4.71 -1.39 -13.13
N ALA A 90 4.82 -1.18 -14.44
CA ALA A 90 5.84 -0.32 -15.04
C ALA A 90 5.73 1.14 -14.60
N ILE A 91 4.53 1.62 -14.28
CA ILE A 91 4.31 2.96 -13.72
C ILE A 91 4.55 2.99 -12.21
N LEU A 92 4.06 1.99 -11.48
CA LEU A 92 4.12 2.00 -10.02
C LEU A 92 5.53 1.72 -9.46
N ILE A 93 6.35 0.91 -10.15
CA ILE A 93 7.72 0.59 -9.67
C ILE A 93 8.59 1.84 -9.52
N PRO A 94 8.71 2.73 -10.53
CA PRO A 94 9.54 3.94 -10.39
C PRO A 94 9.03 4.91 -9.33
N VAL A 95 7.74 4.91 -9.03
CA VAL A 95 7.15 5.78 -7.99
C VAL A 95 7.35 5.19 -6.59
N GLN A 96 7.51 3.86 -6.49
CA GLN A 96 7.69 3.12 -5.25
C GLN A 96 9.12 3.22 -4.69
N ILE A 97 10.12 3.32 -5.57
CA ILE A 97 11.56 3.35 -5.25
C ILE A 97 11.98 4.80 -5.00
#